data_AF-A0A4Q3YKV8-F1
#
_entry.id   AF-A0A4Q3YKV8-F1
#
_cell.length_a   1.000
_cell.length_b   1.000
_cell.length_c   1.000
_cell.angle_alpha   90.00
_cell.angle_beta   90.00
_cell.angle_gamma   90.00
#
_symmetry.space_group_name_H-M   'P 1'
#
loop_
_entity.id
_entity.type
_entity.pdbx_description
1 polymer ?
#
loop_
_entity_poly.entity_id
_entity_poly.type
_entity_poly.pdbx_seq_one_letter_code
_entity_poly.pdbx_strand_id
1 'polypeptide(L)' 'MAPTGAWGAAVVPGSTTSIALTIGANTVANDPCYGTVVVAWNNATNTATFNNNVLPPINPTGRNCTIVRGSIRIPGLQIL' A
#
# COMPACT_ATOMS: atom_id res chain seq x y z
N MET A 1 7.49 12.59 11.79
CA MET A 1 7.49 11.12 12.03
C MET A 1 6.62 10.49 10.96
N ALA A 2 7.18 9.65 10.09
CA ALA A 2 6.36 8.86 9.18
C ALA A 2 5.56 7.86 10.03
N PRO A 3 4.24 7.71 9.82
CA PRO A 3 3.41 7.08 10.82
C PRO A 3 3.48 5.57 10.61
N THR A 4 4.30 4.90 11.40
CA THR A 4 4.27 3.45 11.54
C THR A 4 2.84 3.04 11.95
N GLY A 5 2.10 2.40 11.04
CA GLY A 5 0.70 2.02 11.24
C GLY A 5 -0.34 2.92 10.53
N ALA A 6 0.05 4.02 9.88
CA ALA A 6 -0.86 4.71 8.98
C ALA A 6 -1.00 3.94 7.67
N TRP A 7 -2.24 3.86 7.20
CA TRP A 7 -2.58 3.38 5.88
C TRP A 7 -3.63 4.31 5.26
N GLY A 8 -3.68 4.34 3.94
CA GLY A 8 -4.65 5.15 3.20
C GLY A 8 -4.80 4.61 1.77
N ALA A 9 -5.94 4.88 1.16
CA ALA A 9 -6.23 4.48 -0.21
C ALA A 9 -6.80 5.66 -0.98
N ALA A 10 -6.36 5.82 -2.23
CA ALA A 10 -6.87 6.84 -3.13
C ALA A 10 -7.08 6.25 -4.53
N VAL A 11 -8.08 6.78 -5.24
CA VAL A 11 -8.32 6.42 -6.64
C VAL A 11 -7.17 6.94 -7.50
N VAL A 12 -6.71 6.13 -8.46
CA VAL A 12 -5.79 6.59 -9.50
C VAL A 12 -6.62 7.19 -10.63
N PRO A 13 -6.48 8.50 -10.96
CA PRO A 13 -7.25 9.12 -12.02
C PRO A 13 -7.09 8.37 -13.35
N GLY A 14 -8.22 8.06 -14.01
CA GLY A 14 -8.24 7.35 -15.30
C GLY A 14 -8.07 5.83 -15.22
N SER A 15 -8.00 5.24 -14.02
CA SER A 15 -7.88 3.79 -13.84
C SER A 15 -9.05 3.24 -13.01
N THR A 16 -9.77 2.25 -13.54
CA THR A 16 -10.86 1.54 -12.85
C THR A 16 -10.42 0.25 -12.17
N THR A 17 -9.18 -0.18 -12.40
CA THR A 17 -8.63 -1.48 -11.97
C THR A 17 -7.47 -1.35 -10.99
N SER A 18 -7.13 -0.11 -10.59
CA SER A 18 -6.00 0.15 -9.68
C SER A 18 -6.30 1.30 -8.72
N ILE A 19 -5.74 1.22 -7.52
CA ILE A 19 -5.74 2.30 -6.52
C ILE A 19 -4.32 2.60 -6.07
N ALA A 20 -4.09 3.80 -5.55
CA ALA A 20 -2.90 4.15 -4.80
C ALA A 20 -3.11 3.75 -3.33
N LEU A 21 -2.30 2.81 -2.85
CA LEU A 21 -2.29 2.35 -1.46
C LEU A 21 -1.06 2.93 -0.76
N THR A 22 -1.30 3.77 0.24
CA THR A 22 -0.28 4.24 1.18
C THR A 22 -0.28 3.31 2.38
N ILE A 23 0.87 2.74 2.73
CA ILE A 23 0.96 1.78 3.83
C ILE A 23 2.35 1.81 4.49
N GLY A 24 2.37 1.69 5.82
CA GLY A 24 3.57 1.43 6.59
C GLY A 24 3.74 -0.04 6.93
N ALA A 25 4.97 -0.55 6.84
CA ALA A 25 5.34 -1.88 7.28
C ALA A 25 6.47 -1.78 8.31
N ASN A 26 6.27 -2.37 9.49
CA ASN A 26 7.36 -2.53 10.46
C ASN A 26 8.06 -3.86 10.23
N THR A 27 9.39 -3.87 10.28
CA THR A 27 10.19 -5.09 10.12
C THR A 27 10.76 -5.52 11.46
N VAL A 28 11.11 -6.81 11.58
CA VAL A 28 11.72 -7.38 12.80
C VAL A 28 13.01 -6.66 13.18
N ALA A 29 13.70 -6.05 12.22
CA ALA A 29 14.95 -5.31 12.41
C ALA A 29 14.74 -3.86 12.90
N ASN A 30 13.51 -3.46 13.23
CA ASN A 30 13.15 -2.07 13.54
C ASN A 30 13.56 -1.09 12.41
N ASP A 31 13.48 -1.57 11.17
CA ASP A 31 13.73 -0.80 9.94
C ASP A 31 12.38 -0.65 9.20
N PRO A 32 11.54 0.32 9.60
CA PRO A 32 10.22 0.48 9.04
C PRO A 32 10.25 1.12 7.66
N CYS A 33 9.36 0.67 6.79
CA CYS A 33 9.14 1.25 5.47
C CYS A 33 7.77 1.90 5.38
N TYR A 34 7.66 2.95 4.58
CA TYR A 34 6.41 3.67 4.37
C TYR A 34 6.40 4.30 3.00
N GLY A 35 5.32 4.12 2.27
CA GLY A 35 5.17 4.74 0.97
C GLY A 35 3.84 4.44 0.32
N THR A 36 3.69 4.97 -0.89
CA THR A 36 2.52 4.77 -1.73
C THR A 36 2.88 3.87 -2.89
N VAL A 37 2.07 2.84 -3.13
CA VAL A 37 2.21 1.90 -4.23
C VAL A 37 0.90 1.81 -4.99
N VAL A 38 0.97 1.65 -6.32
CA VAL A 38 -0.21 1.37 -7.13
C VAL A 38 -0.47 -0.14 -7.08
N VAL A 39 -1.69 -0.52 -6.71
CA VAL A 39 -2.09 -1.91 -6.46
C VAL A 39 -3.36 -2.24 -7.22
N ALA A 40 -3.55 -3.52 -7.55
CA ALA A 40 -4.72 -3.99 -8.26
C ALA A 40 -5.97 -3.81 -7.40
N TRP A 41 -7.06 -3.39 -8.03
CA TRP A 41 -8.35 -3.12 -7.40
C TRP A 41 -9.47 -3.91 -8.07
N ASN A 42 -10.33 -4.50 -7.25
CA ASN A 42 -11.55 -5.17 -7.67
C ASN A 42 -12.78 -4.43 -7.11
N ASN A 43 -13.51 -3.74 -7.98
CA ASN A 43 -14.76 -3.03 -7.65
C ASN A 43 -15.88 -3.97 -7.17
N ALA A 44 -15.95 -5.21 -7.66
CA ALA A 44 -17.02 -6.14 -7.27
C ALA A 44 -16.86 -6.63 -5.83
N THR A 45 -15.61 -6.87 -5.39
CA THR A 45 -15.31 -7.33 -4.02
C THR A 45 -14.83 -6.21 -3.10
N ASN A 46 -14.70 -4.99 -3.63
CA ASN A 46 -14.10 -3.83 -2.96
C ASN A 46 -12.74 -4.17 -2.34
N THR A 47 -11.88 -4.85 -3.10
CA THR A 47 -10.62 -5.41 -2.59
C THR A 47 -9.42 -4.89 -3.37
N ALA A 48 -8.43 -4.37 -2.63
CA ALA A 48 -7.10 -4.04 -3.12
C ALA A 48 -6.16 -5.22 -2.89
N THR A 49 -5.36 -5.60 -3.89
CA THR A 49 -4.41 -6.71 -3.79
C THR A 49 -3.01 -6.22 -4.14
N PHE A 50 -2.05 -6.50 -3.27
CA PHE A 50 -0.64 -6.17 -3.45
C PHE A 50 0.20 -7.45 -3.46
N ASN A 51 1.21 -7.46 -4.32
CA ASN A 51 2.09 -8.60 -4.55
C ASN A 51 3.47 -8.08 -4.98
N ASN A 52 4.50 -8.41 -4.20
CA ASN A 52 5.88 -7.97 -4.40
C ASN A 52 6.03 -6.44 -4.58
N ASN A 53 5.22 -5.65 -3.89
CA ASN A 53 5.31 -4.20 -3.94
C ASN A 53 6.45 -3.71 -3.03
N VAL A 54 7.33 -2.88 -3.58
CA VAL A 54 8.48 -2.32 -2.83
C VAL A 54 8.09 -1.00 -2.19
N LEU A 55 8.41 -0.86 -0.91
CA LEU A 55 8.29 0.39 -0.15
C LEU A 55 9.68 0.95 0.16
N PRO A 56 9.86 2.27 0.07
CA PRO A 56 11.09 2.91 0.51
C PRO A 56 11.19 2.85 2.04
N PRO A 57 12.43 2.82 2.59
CA PRO A 57 12.63 2.92 4.02
C PRO A 57 12.22 4.30 4.52
N ILE A 58 11.75 4.38 5.76
CA ILE A 58 11.51 5.67 6.43
C ILE A 58 12.85 6.37 6.70
N ASN A 59 13.87 5.61 7.06
CA ASN A 59 15.23 6.11 7.20
C ASN A 59 15.93 6.07 5.83
N PRO A 60 16.45 7.20 5.29
CA PRO A 60 17.15 7.21 4.01
C PRO A 60 18.35 6.27 3.90
N THR A 61 18.94 5.85 5.04
CA THR A 61 20.04 4.88 5.08
C THR A 61 19.58 3.43 5.31
N GLY A 62 18.28 3.22 5.51
CA GLY A 62 17.66 1.91 5.72
C GLY A 62 17.49 1.11 4.44
N ARG A 63 16.88 -0.07 4.55
CA ARG A 63 16.63 -0.96 3.41
C ARG A 63 15.19 -0.84 2.91
N ASN A 64 15.01 -0.98 1.60
CA ASN A 64 13.67 -1.14 1.04
C ASN A 64 12.99 -2.38 1.62
N CYS A 65 11.68 -2.28 1.83
CA CYS A 65 10.85 -3.41 2.21
C CYS A 65 10.09 -3.92 1.01
N THR A 66 9.91 -5.23 0.92
CA THR A 66 9.00 -5.84 -0.04
C THR A 66 7.77 -6.36 0.69
N ILE A 67 6.60 -5.82 0.36
CA ILE A 67 5.34 -6.42 0.78
C ILE A 67 5.08 -7.59 -0.17
N VAL A 68 5.39 -8.80 0.29
CA VAL A 68 5.38 -10.02 -0.54
C VAL A 68 3.99 -10.30 -1.10
N ARG A 69 2.95 -10.27 -0.25
CA ARG A 69 1.56 -10.48 -0.67
C ARG A 69 0.58 -9.97 0.38
N GLY A 70 -0.62 -9.62 -0.07
CA GLY A 70 -1.77 -9.41 0.80
C GLY A 70 -2.93 -8.76 0.08
N SER A 71 -4.03 -8.63 0.80
CA SER A 71 -5.24 -7.99 0.30
C SER A 71 -5.93 -7.21 1.40
N ILE A 72 -6.50 -6.06 1.07
CA ILE A 72 -7.29 -5.23 1.97
C ILE A 72 -8.66 -5.02 1.33
N ARG A 73 -9.73 -5.27 2.10
CA ARG A 73 -11.10 -4.96 1.70
C ARG A 73 -11.46 -3.56 2.18
N ILE A 74 -11.91 -2.70 1.27
CA ILE A 74 -12.26 -1.28 1.53
C ILE A 74 -13.71 -1.03 1.05
N PRO A 75 -14.73 -1.39 1.84
CA PRO A 75 -16.13 -1.41 1.39
C PRO A 75 -16.71 -0.06 0.94
N GLY A 76 -16.11 1.05 1.36
CA GLY A 76 -16.57 2.41 1.04
C GLY A 76 -15.81 3.09 -0.12
N LEU A 77 -14.83 2.41 -0.71
CA LEU A 77 -14.10 2.92 -1.87
C LEU A 77 -14.71 2.28 -3.11
N GLN A 78 -15.16 3.11 -4.06
CA GLN A 78 -15.64 2.66 -5.35
C GLN A 78 -15.00 3.53 -6.44
N ILE A 79 -14.49 2.89 -7.49
CA ILE A 79 -13.97 3.60 -8.65
C ILE A 79 -15.04 3.58 -9.73
N LEU A 80 -15.38 4.77 -10.24
CA LEU A 80 -16.36 4.97 -11.32
C LEU A 80 -15.70 4.84 -12.69
#